data_AF-A0A2C9L5U2-F1
#
_entry.id   AF-A0A2C9L5U2-F1
#
_cell.length_a   1.000
_cell.length_b   1.000
_cell.length_c   1.000
_cell.angle_alpha   90.00
_cell.angle_beta   90.00
_cell.angle_gamma   90.00
#
_symmetry.space_group_name_H-M   'P 1'
#
loop_
_entity.id
_entity.type
_entity.pdbx_description
1 polymer ?
#
loop_
_entity_poly.entity_id
_entity_poly.type
_entity_poly.pdbx_seq_one_letter_code
_entity_poly.pdbx_strand_id
1 'polypeptide(L)'
;MLVSCQVFSGYFDTTTGSKRDKASYKKIATEIGHEPKDILFLTDIPEEAEAAVGAGLRSALVIRPGNEELTDENLQNFACIERFDELYGDEDEEDDIKRFAGGNGEADDDDEEEEEGDDDEEEEEEGDDA
;
A
#
# COMPACT_ATOMS: atom_id res chain seq x y z
N MET A 1 9.22 19.15 32.92
CA MET A 1 9.46 18.22 31.80
C MET A 1 8.28 18.42 30.85
N LEU A 2 8.47 19.21 29.79
CA LEU A 2 7.43 19.41 28.78
C LEU A 2 7.46 18.18 27.87
N VAL A 3 6.45 17.33 27.97
CA VAL A 3 6.19 16.29 26.98
C VAL A 3 5.71 17.02 25.73
N SER A 4 6.57 17.17 24.74
CA SER A 4 6.15 17.58 23.40
C SER A 4 5.39 16.40 22.81
N CYS A 5 4.07 16.51 22.74
CA CYS A 5 3.24 15.53 22.03
C CYS A 5 3.38 15.80 20.54
N GLN A 6 4.35 15.14 19.91
CA GLN A 6 4.51 15.17 18.48
C GLN A 6 3.62 14.09 17.88
N VAL A 7 2.56 14.50 17.17
CA VAL A 7 1.57 13.59 16.58
C VAL A 7 2.02 12.95 15.26
N PHE A 8 3.15 13.40 14.70
CA PHE A 8 3.69 12.92 13.43
C PHE A 8 5.14 12.44 13.60
N SER A 9 5.42 11.25 13.05
CA SER A 9 6.76 10.62 13.07
C SER A 9 7.55 10.81 11.77
N GLY A 10 6.92 11.30 10.70
CA GLY A 10 7.54 11.48 9.38
C GLY A 10 6.58 12.10 8.36
N TYR A 11 7.11 12.41 7.17
CA TYR A 11 6.36 12.99 6.05
C TYR A 11 6.83 12.36 4.73
N PHE A 12 5.88 12.05 3.86
CA PHE A 12 6.12 11.56 2.50
C PHE A 12 5.45 12.50 1.50
N ASP A 13 6.10 12.76 0.38
CA ASP A 13 5.60 13.61 -0.69
C ASP A 13 5.86 12.95 -2.05
N THR A 14 5.48 13.63 -3.14
CA THR A 14 5.61 13.19 -4.54
C THR A 14 7.02 12.76 -4.97
N THR A 15 8.06 13.05 -4.19
CA THR A 15 9.41 12.51 -4.39
C THR A 15 9.49 11.00 -4.18
N THR A 16 8.57 10.41 -3.40
CA THR A 16 8.50 8.97 -3.15
C THR A 16 7.87 8.22 -4.34
N GLY A 17 7.04 8.92 -5.12
CA GLY A 17 6.36 8.43 -6.32
C GLY A 17 4.93 8.94 -6.45
N SER A 18 4.21 8.47 -7.47
CA SER A 18 2.78 8.78 -7.64
C SER A 18 1.95 8.13 -6.53
N LYS A 19 0.97 8.84 -5.97
CA LYS A 19 0.05 8.28 -4.96
C LYS A 19 -0.89 7.20 -5.50
N ARG A 20 -0.96 7.04 -6.81
CA ARG A 20 -1.75 5.99 -7.49
C ARG A 20 -0.90 4.80 -7.94
N ASP A 21 0.36 4.75 -7.53
CA ASP A 21 1.30 3.69 -7.89
C ASP A 21 1.64 2.82 -6.66
N LYS A 22 1.44 1.51 -6.78
CA LYS A 22 1.76 0.51 -5.74
C LYS A 22 3.22 0.61 -5.27
N ALA A 23 4.15 0.94 -6.18
CA ALA A 23 5.57 1.03 -5.85
C ALA A 23 5.87 2.13 -4.83
N SER A 24 5.08 3.21 -4.82
CA SER A 24 5.21 4.28 -3.83
C SER A 24 4.92 3.78 -2.41
N TYR A 25 3.91 2.94 -2.24
CA TYR A 25 3.53 2.39 -0.94
C TYR A 25 4.50 1.30 -0.45
N LYS A 26 5.03 0.46 -1.36
CA LYS A 26 6.13 -0.47 -1.03
C LYS A 26 7.35 0.29 -0.47
N LYS A 27 7.72 1.42 -1.09
CA LYS A 27 8.80 2.30 -0.61
C LYS A 27 8.49 2.92 0.75
N ILE A 28 7.29 3.45 0.95
CA ILE A 28 6.87 4.02 2.24
C ILE A 28 6.98 2.98 3.35
N ALA A 29 6.45 1.77 3.14
CA ALA A 29 6.51 0.67 4.10
C ALA A 29 7.96 0.32 4.49
N THR A 30 8.84 0.29 3.48
CA THR A 30 10.28 0.05 3.67
C THR A 30 10.94 1.15 4.49
N GLU A 31 10.65 2.42 4.19
CA GLU A 31 11.25 3.58 4.85
C GLU A 31 10.79 3.73 6.31
N ILE A 32 9.51 3.43 6.61
CA ILE A 32 9.03 3.41 7.99
C ILE A 32 9.44 2.15 8.76
N GLY A 33 9.94 1.12 8.07
CA GLY A 33 10.45 -0.12 8.68
C GLY A 33 9.36 -1.07 9.20
N HIS A 34 8.20 -1.11 8.55
CA HIS A 34 7.08 -1.99 8.91
C HIS A 34 6.67 -2.88 7.74
N GLU A 35 6.14 -4.09 8.04
CA GLU A 35 5.54 -4.92 7.00
C GLU A 35 4.29 -4.22 6.43
N PRO A 36 4.04 -4.27 5.11
CA PRO A 36 2.86 -3.64 4.49
C PRO A 36 1.54 -3.91 5.22
N LYS A 37 1.28 -5.18 5.57
CA LYS A 37 0.06 -5.63 6.27
C LYS A 37 -0.18 -4.94 7.62
N ASP A 38 0.88 -4.47 8.28
CA ASP A 38 0.79 -3.80 9.58
C ASP A 38 0.38 -2.34 9.44
N ILE A 39 0.46 -1.78 8.24
CA ILE A 39 0.18 -0.38 7.95
C ILE A 39 -1.28 -0.21 7.54
N LEU A 40 -1.98 0.74 8.17
CA LEU A 40 -3.30 1.21 7.75
C LEU A 40 -3.15 2.57 7.05
N PHE A 41 -3.53 2.61 5.78
CA PHE A 41 -3.61 3.81 4.98
C PHE A 41 -5.03 4.39 5.02
N LEU A 42 -5.15 5.70 5.19
CA LEU A 42 -6.43 6.42 5.22
C LEU A 42 -6.42 7.47 4.12
N THR A 43 -7.37 7.39 3.19
CA THR A 43 -7.49 8.32 2.06
C THR A 43 -8.94 8.56 1.73
N ASP A 44 -9.28 9.69 1.11
CA ASP A 44 -10.59 9.93 0.52
C ASP A 44 -10.67 9.48 -0.95
N ILE A 45 -9.55 9.08 -1.56
CA ILE A 45 -9.44 8.79 -2.98
C ILE A 45 -9.37 7.26 -3.21
N PRO A 46 -10.35 6.65 -3.90
CA PRO A 46 -10.37 5.20 -4.15
C PRO A 46 -9.13 4.66 -4.85
N GLU A 47 -8.60 5.35 -5.86
CA GLU A 47 -7.44 4.85 -6.62
C GLU A 47 -6.15 4.85 -5.78
N GLU A 48 -6.06 5.72 -4.77
CA GLU A 48 -4.96 5.67 -3.81
C GLU A 48 -5.11 4.47 -2.86
N ALA A 49 -6.35 4.17 -2.45
CA ALA A 49 -6.65 3.02 -1.61
C ALA A 49 -6.34 1.70 -2.34
N GLU A 50 -6.72 1.58 -3.61
CA GLU A 50 -6.41 0.44 -4.47
C GLU A 50 -4.90 0.24 -4.62
N ALA A 51 -4.14 1.31 -4.87
CA ALA A 51 -2.69 1.25 -4.99
C ALA A 51 -2.01 0.81 -3.67
N ALA A 52 -2.50 1.28 -2.52
CA ALA A 52 -2.01 0.84 -1.22
C ALA A 52 -2.32 -0.65 -0.97
N VAL A 53 -3.53 -1.10 -1.32
CA VAL A 53 -3.92 -2.52 -1.22
C VAL A 53 -3.07 -3.40 -2.13
N GLY A 54 -2.85 -2.99 -3.37
CA GLY A 54 -1.96 -3.71 -4.31
C GLY A 54 -0.49 -3.73 -3.88
N ALA A 55 -0.10 -2.92 -2.89
CA ALA A 55 1.21 -2.98 -2.24
C ALA A 55 1.20 -3.80 -0.93
N GLY A 56 0.07 -4.40 -0.57
CA GLY A 56 -0.10 -5.22 0.62
C GLY A 56 -0.50 -4.46 1.89
N LEU A 57 -0.83 -3.17 1.80
CA LEU A 57 -1.28 -2.38 2.93
C LEU A 57 -2.77 -2.60 3.23
N ARG A 58 -3.16 -2.34 4.48
CA ARG A 58 -4.57 -2.11 4.81
C ARG A 58 -4.95 -0.70 4.39
N SER A 59 -6.20 -0.50 3.96
CA SER A 59 -6.69 0.81 3.52
C SER A 59 -8.14 1.03 3.93
N ALA A 60 -8.50 2.28 4.23
CA ALA A 60 -9.87 2.71 4.49
C ALA A 60 -10.17 4.05 3.81
N LEU A 61 -11.39 4.18 3.33
CA LEU A 61 -11.90 5.42 2.76
C LEU A 61 -12.44 6.34 3.86
N VAL A 62 -11.97 7.59 3.86
CA VAL A 62 -12.43 8.61 4.81
C VAL A 62 -13.45 9.50 4.12
N ILE A 63 -14.70 9.40 4.55
CA ILE A 63 -15.82 10.17 4.00
C ILE A 63 -15.93 11.49 4.77
N ARG A 64 -15.79 12.61 4.05
CA ARG A 64 -15.96 13.96 4.61
C ARG A 64 -16.89 14.80 3.74
N PRO A 65 -17.59 15.78 4.33
CA PRO A 65 -18.37 16.74 3.55
C PRO A 65 -17.48 17.46 2.53
N GLY A 66 -17.82 17.34 1.25
CA GLY A 66 -17.08 17.95 0.14
C GLY A 66 -16.16 17.00 -0.63
N ASN A 67 -16.00 15.75 -0.19
CA ASN A 67 -15.33 14.72 -0.98
C ASN A 67 -16.19 14.32 -2.20
N GLU A 68 -15.54 13.73 -3.20
CA GLU A 68 -16.26 13.13 -4.32
C GLU A 68 -17.15 11.97 -3.85
N GLU A 69 -18.27 11.76 -4.57
CA GLU A 69 -19.18 10.67 -4.24
C GLU A 69 -18.52 9.33 -4.57
N LEU A 70 -18.49 8.43 -3.58
CA LEU A 70 -18.01 7.07 -3.75
C LEU A 70 -19.05 6.24 -4.49
N THR A 71 -18.58 5.34 -5.36
CA THR A 71 -19.46 4.38 -6.03
C THR A 71 -19.89 3.28 -5.06
N ASP A 72 -21.00 2.58 -5.38
CA ASP A 72 -21.45 1.41 -4.61
C ASP A 72 -20.38 0.33 -4.52
N GLU A 73 -19.52 0.21 -5.54
CA GLU A 73 -18.39 -0.71 -5.55
C GLU A 73 -17.32 -0.30 -4.54
N ASN A 74 -16.95 0.99 -4.49
CA ASN A 74 -15.98 1.46 -3.50
C ASN A 74 -16.47 1.23 -2.07
N LEU A 75 -17.76 1.47 -1.82
CA LEU A 75 -18.39 1.25 -0.51
C LEU A 75 -18.47 -0.24 -0.11
N GLN A 76 -18.44 -1.15 -1.08
CA GLN A 76 -18.42 -2.60 -0.85
C GLN A 76 -16.99 -3.13 -0.67
N ASN A 77 -16.03 -2.59 -1.41
CA ASN A 77 -14.65 -3.08 -1.47
C ASN A 77 -13.77 -2.52 -0.35
N PHE A 78 -14.10 -1.35 0.20
CA PHE A 78 -13.31 -0.69 1.24
C PHE A 78 -14.09 -0.46 2.52
N ALA A 79 -13.39 -0.57 3.65
CA ALA A 79 -13.87 0.00 4.90
C ALA A 79 -14.02 1.52 4.74
N CYS A 80 -15.15 2.07 5.20
CA CYS A 80 -15.43 3.49 5.13
C CYS A 80 -15.66 4.03 6.55
N ILE A 81 -15.02 5.15 6.87
CA ILE A 81 -15.18 5.86 8.15
C ILE A 81 -15.52 7.33 7.89
N GLU A 82 -16.34 7.92 8.75
CA GLU A 82 -16.59 9.36 8.72
C GLU A 82 -15.71 10.10 9.74
N ARG A 83 -15.25 9.39 10.79
CA ARG A 83 -14.46 9.97 11.88
C ARG A 83 -13.39 9.00 12.36
N PHE A 84 -12.27 9.53 12.88
CA PHE A 84 -11.14 8.71 13.31
C PHE A 84 -11.39 7.94 14.61
N ASP A 85 -12.35 8.36 15.44
CA ASP A 85 -12.79 7.60 16.61
C ASP A 85 -13.53 6.31 16.24
N GLU A 86 -13.95 6.15 14.97
CA GLU A 86 -14.57 4.92 14.47
C GLU A 86 -13.55 3.81 14.16
N LEU A 87 -12.25 4.12 14.22
CA LEU A 87 -11.18 3.14 14.02
C LEU A 87 -11.01 2.20 15.22
N TYR A 88 -11.42 2.64 16.41
CA TYR A 88 -11.31 1.90 17.65
C TYR A 88 -12.71 1.42 18.05
N GLY A 89 -12.84 0.14 18.38
CA GLY A 89 -14.07 -0.38 18.98
C GLY A 89 -14.29 0.19 20.38
N ASP A 90 -15.50 0.07 20.91
CA ASP A 90 -15.73 0.30 22.33
C ASP A 90 -14.84 -0.67 23.15
N GLU A 91 -14.15 -0.15 24.18
CA GLU A 91 -13.10 -0.80 24.99
C GLU A 91 -13.50 -2.13 25.68
N ASP A 92 -14.75 -2.58 25.53
CA ASP A 92 -15.35 -3.75 26.19
C ASP A 92 -15.43 -5.02 25.29
N GLU A 93 -15.05 -4.93 24.01
CA GLU A 93 -14.93 -6.11 23.13
C GLU A 93 -13.45 -6.30 22.75
N GLU A 94 -12.86 -7.45 23.07
CA GLU A 94 -11.45 -7.85 22.83
C GLU A 94 -11.02 -7.88 21.34
N ASP A 95 -11.76 -7.21 20.46
CA ASP A 95 -11.51 -7.07 19.03
C ASP A 95 -11.47 -5.57 18.66
N ASP A 96 -10.41 -4.86 19.07
CA ASP A 96 -10.14 -3.44 18.75
C ASP A 96 -9.91 -3.17 17.25
N ILE A 97 -10.17 -4.16 16.39
CA ILE A 97 -10.14 -4.07 14.94
C ILE A 97 -11.51 -4.55 14.43
N LYS A 98 -12.60 -3.98 14.93
CA LYS A 98 -13.90 -4.15 14.27
C LYS A 98 -13.75 -3.68 12.82
N ARG A 99 -13.89 -4.63 11.89
CA ARG A 99 -14.22 -4.46 10.46
C ARG A 99 -13.11 -4.49 9.41
N PHE A 100 -11.83 -4.69 9.74
CA PHE A 100 -10.76 -4.79 8.71
C PHE A 100 -10.44 -6.23 8.26
N ALA A 101 -11.01 -7.25 8.90
CA ALA A 101 -10.73 -8.67 8.62
C ALA A 101 -11.53 -9.26 7.43
N GLY A 102 -11.90 -8.43 6.46
CA GLY A 102 -12.69 -8.81 5.28
C GLY A 102 -12.08 -8.31 3.98
N GLY A 103 -10.86 -8.77 3.67
CA GLY A 103 -10.37 -8.88 2.30
C GLY A 103 -10.05 -7.57 1.57
N ASN A 104 -8.97 -6.89 1.98
CA ASN A 104 -8.18 -6.20 0.97
C ASN A 104 -7.58 -7.32 0.11
N GLY A 105 -8.20 -7.58 -1.05
CA GLY A 105 -8.03 -8.80 -1.87
C GLY A 105 -6.58 -9.27 -2.00
N GLU A 106 -6.42 -10.60 -2.17
CA GLU A 106 -5.14 -11.24 -2.45
C GLU A 106 -4.35 -10.39 -3.45
N ALA A 107 -3.15 -9.97 -3.04
CA ALA A 107 -2.22 -9.34 -3.97
C ALA A 107 -1.98 -10.35 -5.09
N ASP A 108 -2.34 -10.01 -6.33
CA ASP A 108 -1.91 -10.78 -7.49
C ASP A 108 -0.38 -10.74 -7.50
N ASP A 109 0.23 -11.85 -7.08
CA ASP A 109 1.67 -12.14 -6.99
C ASP A 109 2.31 -12.28 -8.40
N ASP A 110 1.88 -11.47 -9.37
CA ASP A 110 2.52 -11.38 -10.69
C ASP A 110 3.61 -10.28 -10.65
N ASP A 111 4.63 -10.46 -9.81
CA ASP A 111 5.97 -9.91 -10.03
C ASP A 111 6.77 -11.02 -10.73
N GLU A 112 6.54 -11.20 -12.04
CA GLU A 112 7.55 -11.87 -12.88
C GLU A 112 8.74 -10.91 -12.98
N GLU A 113 9.78 -11.18 -12.19
CA GLU A 113 11.11 -10.62 -12.46
C GLU A 113 11.54 -11.14 -13.84
N GLU A 114 11.54 -10.28 -14.85
CA GLU A 114 12.26 -10.56 -16.09
C GLU A 114 13.76 -10.57 -15.77
N GLU A 115 14.28 -11.75 -15.43
CA GLU A 115 15.71 -12.01 -15.52
C GLU A 115 16.10 -11.95 -17.01
N GLU A 116 16.68 -10.83 -17.42
CA GLU A 116 17.41 -10.75 -18.68
C GLU A 116 18.64 -11.67 -18.58
N GLY A 117 18.48 -12.89 -19.10
CA GLY A 117 19.53 -13.90 -19.18
C GLY A 117 20.65 -13.50 -20.15
N ASP A 118 21.87 -13.87 -19.74
CA ASP A 118 23.13 -13.84 -20.50
C ASP A 118 22.98 -14.37 -21.94
N ASP A 119 23.40 -13.57 -22.93
CA ASP A 119 23.88 -14.06 -24.23
C ASP A 119 25.42 -13.95 -24.23
N ASP A 120 26.07 -14.99 -23.72
CA ASP A 120 27.47 -15.31 -23.96
C ASP A 120 27.53 -16.11 -25.29
N GLU A 121 27.72 -15.42 -26.43
CA GLU A 121 28.06 -16.09 -27.70
C GLU A 121 29.58 -16.34 -27.74
N GLU A 122 30.00 -17.54 -27.33
CA GLU A 122 31.27 -18.13 -27.76
C GLU A 122 31.11 -18.68 -29.19
N GLU A 123 31.80 -18.08 -30.17
CA GLU A 123 32.11 -18.74 -31.44
C GLU A 123 33.61 -19.13 -31.47
N GLU A 124 33.89 -20.40 -31.13
CA GLU A 124 34.97 -21.18 -31.74
C GLU A 124 34.35 -21.94 -32.94
N GLU A 125 34.96 -22.26 -34.08
CA GLU A 125 36.32 -22.49 -34.55
C GLU A 125 36.35 -22.09 -36.07
N GLU A 126 37.44 -22.00 -36.82
CA GLU A 126 38.29 -23.10 -37.30
C GLU A 126 39.50 -22.53 -38.06
N GLY A 127 40.60 -23.29 -38.03
CA GLY A 127 41.88 -22.94 -38.61
C GLY A 127 41.96 -23.02 -40.14
N ASP A 128 43.00 -22.42 -40.68
CA ASP A 128 43.49 -22.66 -42.04
C ASP A 128 44.98 -23.01 -41.95
N ASP A 129 45.32 -24.20 -42.44
CA ASP A 129 46.66 -24.80 -42.44
C ASP A 129 47.62 -24.06 -43.40
N ALA A 130 48.92 -24.13 -43.07
CA ALA A 130 50.04 -23.47 -43.75
C ALA A 130 50.60 -24.24 -44.95
#